data_AF-A0A2V9VG79-F1
#
_entry.id   AF-A0A2V9VG79-F1
#
_cell.length_a   1.000
_cell.length_b   1.000
_cell.length_c   1.000
_cell.angle_alpha   90.00
_cell.angle_beta   90.00
_cell.angle_gamma   90.00
#
_symmetry.space_group_name_H-M   'P 1'
#
loop_
_entity.id
_entity.type
_entity.pdbx_description
1 polymer ?
#
loop_
_entity_poly.entity_id
_entity_poly.type
_entity_poly.pdbx_seq_one_letter_code
_entity_poly.pdbx_strand_id
1 'polypeptide(L)'
;MSSSGFGRAQSRREFLHMLGGSGLAVLAGAHSLHASESTLPVAFTDVTARAGLLRAKNISGSATNKQFLLEEMGCGVAFFDYDNDGWIDIFLVNGTSLELSQRDRQPTSYLFHNNRDGTFTDITEKARLTHSGWGQGCCVGDYDNDGFDDLFVSYWGHNVLYHNNGDGTFTDVSEKAGVAGPEQAWGAGCCFLDYDRDGHLDLFVANYVNFDPARAPKPGQAIYCNYNDIPVPCGPQGFAGGTNVLYRNRGDGTFADVSQ
;
A
#
# COMPACT_ATOMS: atom_id res chain seq x y z
N MET A 1 -18.65 -10.24 -52.08
CA MET A 1 -19.21 -11.48 -51.49
C MET A 1 -18.05 -12.46 -51.38
N SER A 2 -17.39 -12.61 -50.23
CA SER A 2 -17.82 -13.27 -48.98
C SER A 2 -17.13 -14.63 -48.82
N SER A 3 -16.65 -14.87 -47.59
CA SER A 3 -16.21 -16.13 -46.96
C SER A 3 -14.82 -16.65 -47.36
N SER A 4 -13.97 -17.20 -46.49
CA SER A 4 -13.93 -17.38 -45.03
C SER A 4 -12.68 -18.22 -44.74
N GLY A 5 -12.01 -18.05 -43.59
CA GLY A 5 -10.98 -19.01 -43.15
C GLY A 5 -10.21 -18.58 -41.92
N PHE A 6 -10.72 -18.91 -40.74
CA PHE A 6 -10.06 -18.78 -39.44
C PHE A 6 -8.75 -19.59 -39.38
N GLY A 7 -7.64 -18.94 -38.99
CA GLY A 7 -6.39 -19.60 -38.62
C GLY A 7 -6.42 -20.07 -37.16
N ARG A 8 -6.20 -21.36 -36.95
CA ARG A 8 -6.24 -22.09 -35.67
C ARG A 8 -5.01 -21.75 -34.82
N ALA A 9 -5.20 -21.45 -33.53
CA ALA A 9 -4.12 -21.23 -32.57
C ALA A 9 -3.36 -22.54 -32.27
N GLN A 10 -2.02 -22.52 -32.37
CA GLN A 10 -1.16 -23.64 -31.96
C GLN A 10 -1.06 -23.73 -30.43
N SER A 11 -1.14 -24.95 -29.90
CA SER A 11 -1.09 -25.21 -28.45
C SER A 11 0.33 -25.52 -27.97
N ARG A 12 0.59 -25.23 -26.69
CA ARG A 12 1.87 -25.42 -25.96
C ARG A 12 2.51 -26.83 -26.06
N ARG A 13 1.80 -27.84 -26.57
CA ARG A 13 2.31 -29.21 -26.70
C ARG A 13 3.16 -29.47 -27.94
N GLU A 14 3.06 -28.66 -28.99
CA GLU A 14 3.87 -28.84 -30.21
C GLU A 14 5.31 -28.31 -30.08
N PHE A 15 5.59 -27.49 -29.07
CA PHE A 15 6.91 -26.88 -28.87
C PHE A 15 7.95 -27.84 -28.28
N LEU A 16 7.54 -28.96 -27.68
CA LEU A 16 8.44 -29.83 -26.90
C LEU A 16 8.99 -31.05 -27.67
N HIS A 17 8.72 -31.18 -28.97
CA HIS A 17 9.27 -32.29 -29.78
C HIS A 17 10.44 -31.90 -30.71
N MET A 18 10.93 -30.65 -30.66
CA MET A 18 11.96 -30.16 -31.59
C MET A 18 13.37 -30.08 -30.99
N LEU A 19 13.70 -30.90 -29.99
CA LEU A 19 15.07 -31.02 -29.46
C LEU A 19 15.41 -32.48 -29.22
N GLY A 20 15.75 -33.18 -30.30
CA GLY A 20 16.25 -34.55 -30.24
C GLY A 20 17.06 -34.89 -31.48
N GLY A 21 18.39 -34.76 -31.37
CA GLY A 21 19.33 -35.49 -32.22
C GLY A 21 20.28 -34.63 -33.05
N SER A 22 21.57 -34.68 -32.70
CA SER A 22 22.68 -35.14 -33.57
C SER A 22 23.99 -34.37 -33.35
N GLY A 23 25.03 -35.10 -32.95
CA GLY A 23 26.34 -35.06 -33.60
C GLY A 23 27.34 -33.97 -33.21
N LEU A 24 28.45 -34.40 -32.58
CA LEU A 24 29.69 -33.64 -32.48
C LEU A 24 30.22 -33.23 -33.87
N ALA A 25 30.53 -31.94 -34.03
CA ALA A 25 31.60 -31.46 -34.90
C ALA A 25 32.26 -30.24 -34.25
N VAL A 26 33.54 -30.37 -33.90
CA VAL A 26 34.38 -29.26 -33.42
C VAL A 26 34.85 -28.48 -34.64
N LEU A 27 34.39 -27.24 -34.77
CA LEU A 27 35.00 -26.24 -35.63
C LEU A 27 35.18 -24.96 -34.81
N ALA A 28 36.43 -24.63 -34.53
CA ALA A 28 36.83 -23.39 -33.89
C ALA A 28 36.62 -22.23 -34.88
N GLY A 29 35.48 -21.55 -34.73
CA GLY A 29 35.22 -20.24 -35.34
C GLY A 29 34.70 -19.33 -34.24
N ALA A 30 35.43 -18.26 -33.94
CA ALA A 30 34.96 -17.21 -33.05
C ALA A 30 33.83 -16.44 -33.74
N HIS A 31 32.62 -17.00 -33.70
CA HIS A 31 31.40 -16.27 -33.97
C HIS A 31 31.01 -15.57 -32.67
N SER A 32 31.27 -14.26 -32.60
CA SER A 32 30.64 -13.40 -31.61
C SER A 32 29.13 -13.54 -31.75
N LEU A 33 28.52 -14.31 -30.87
CA LEU A 33 27.09 -14.31 -30.64
C LEU A 33 26.71 -12.89 -30.23
N HIS A 34 26.32 -12.06 -31.21
CA HIS A 34 25.60 -10.84 -30.90
C HIS A 34 24.24 -11.30 -30.41
N ALA A 35 24.09 -11.33 -29.09
CA ALA A 35 22.77 -11.31 -28.48
C ALA A 35 22.07 -10.07 -29.05
N SER A 36 21.03 -10.30 -29.86
CA SER A 36 20.10 -9.24 -30.21
C SER A 36 19.48 -8.78 -28.91
N GLU A 37 19.98 -7.67 -28.34
CA GLU A 37 19.30 -7.00 -27.24
C GLU A 37 17.87 -6.70 -27.69
N SER A 38 16.91 -7.36 -27.07
CA SER A 38 15.51 -7.00 -27.24
C SER A 38 15.36 -5.61 -26.64
N THR A 39 15.41 -4.58 -27.47
CA THR A 39 14.99 -3.24 -27.06
C THR A 39 13.50 -3.31 -26.82
N LEU A 40 13.10 -3.42 -25.56
CA LEU A 40 11.70 -3.27 -25.20
C LEU A 40 11.27 -1.89 -25.70
N PRO A 41 10.12 -1.76 -26.38
CA PRO A 41 9.68 -0.50 -26.99
C PRO A 41 9.32 0.59 -25.98
N VAL A 42 9.47 0.32 -24.68
CA VAL A 42 9.19 1.22 -23.57
C VAL A 42 10.40 1.27 -22.65
N ALA A 43 10.86 2.48 -22.35
CA ALA A 43 11.89 2.75 -21.35
C ALA A 43 11.24 3.41 -20.13
N PHE A 44 11.54 2.88 -18.94
CA PHE A 44 11.22 3.54 -17.68
C PHE A 44 12.42 4.36 -17.22
N THR A 45 12.16 5.58 -16.75
CA THR A 45 13.17 6.46 -16.20
C THR A 45 12.78 6.80 -14.77
N ASP A 46 13.73 6.71 -13.84
CA ASP A 46 13.52 7.20 -12.48
C ASP A 46 13.47 8.74 -12.49
N VAL A 47 12.38 9.28 -11.98
CA VAL A 47 12.09 10.71 -11.95
C VAL A 47 11.99 11.26 -10.53
N THR A 48 12.24 10.45 -9.51
CA THR A 48 11.98 10.78 -8.10
C THR A 48 12.67 12.07 -7.68
N ALA A 49 13.95 12.23 -8.08
CA ALA A 49 14.74 13.42 -7.83
C ALA A 49 14.17 14.67 -8.51
N ARG A 50 13.92 14.60 -9.83
CA ARG A 50 13.40 15.75 -10.59
C ARG A 50 11.98 16.12 -10.21
N ALA A 51 11.19 15.15 -9.74
CA ALA A 51 9.81 15.36 -9.30
C ALA A 51 9.72 15.96 -7.88
N GLY A 52 10.83 16.08 -7.14
CA GLY A 52 10.82 16.63 -5.78
C GLY A 52 10.43 15.64 -4.68
N LEU A 53 10.45 14.33 -4.96
CA LEU A 53 9.93 13.29 -4.05
C LEU A 53 11.00 12.60 -3.19
N LEU A 54 12.28 12.95 -3.32
CA LEU A 54 13.40 12.27 -2.61
C LEU A 54 13.31 12.29 -1.09
N ARG A 55 12.59 13.26 -0.51
CA ARG A 55 12.40 13.35 0.94
C ARG A 55 11.50 12.24 1.47
N ALA A 56 10.63 11.67 0.63
CA ALA A 56 9.72 10.61 1.03
C ALA A 56 10.48 9.32 1.33
N LYS A 57 10.80 9.11 2.61
CA LYS A 57 11.40 7.87 3.09
C LYS A 57 10.35 7.07 3.84
N ASN A 58 9.95 5.95 3.25
CA ASN A 58 9.12 4.98 3.94
C ASN A 58 9.94 4.29 5.06
N ILE A 59 9.42 4.36 6.28
CA ILE A 59 9.93 3.71 7.47
C ILE A 59 8.90 2.66 7.87
N SER A 60 9.27 1.39 7.82
CA SER A 60 8.47 0.29 8.35
C SER A 60 9.42 -0.64 9.06
N GLY A 61 9.49 -0.56 10.39
CA GLY A 61 10.44 -1.31 11.22
C GLY A 61 11.91 -0.90 11.09
N SER A 62 12.79 -1.80 11.54
CA SER A 62 14.23 -1.64 11.41
C SER A 62 14.68 -1.61 9.95
N ALA A 63 15.71 -0.81 9.66
CA ALA A 63 16.35 -0.74 8.35
C ALA A 63 17.30 -1.92 8.08
N THR A 64 17.76 -2.62 9.11
CA THR A 64 18.79 -3.66 9.00
C THR A 64 18.45 -4.95 9.70
N ASN A 65 17.49 -4.94 10.64
CA ASN A 65 17.17 -6.10 11.45
C ASN A 65 15.68 -6.20 11.77
N LYS A 66 14.89 -6.55 10.77
CA LYS A 66 13.45 -6.82 10.93
C LYS A 66 13.26 -8.17 11.63
N GLN A 67 12.38 -8.20 12.62
CA GLN A 67 12.11 -9.38 13.44
C GLN A 67 10.67 -9.85 13.32
N PHE A 68 9.76 -8.95 12.97
CA PHE A 68 8.33 -9.22 12.99
C PHE A 68 7.68 -8.99 11.63
N LEU A 69 6.58 -9.71 11.37
CA LEU A 69 5.76 -9.56 10.16
C LEU A 69 5.34 -8.11 9.92
N LEU A 70 5.06 -7.37 11.01
CA LEU A 70 4.70 -5.96 10.98
C LEU A 70 5.73 -5.08 10.27
N GLU A 71 7.02 -5.42 10.40
CA GLU A 71 8.13 -4.67 9.81
C GLU A 71 8.38 -4.98 8.33
N GLU A 72 7.77 -6.04 7.82
CA GLU A 72 7.90 -6.49 6.43
C GLU A 72 6.74 -6.00 5.55
N MET A 73 5.67 -5.48 6.16
CA MET A 73 4.54 -4.92 5.42
C MET A 73 4.82 -3.46 5.05
N GLY A 74 4.72 -3.19 3.75
CA GLY A 74 4.81 -1.85 3.19
C GLY A 74 3.52 -1.05 3.37
N CYS A 75 3.61 0.24 3.08
CA CYS A 75 2.51 1.17 3.22
C CYS A 75 1.85 1.49 1.86
N GLY A 76 0.67 2.09 1.90
CA GLY A 76 -0.15 2.47 0.76
C GLY A 76 0.11 3.89 0.25
N VAL A 77 -0.61 4.23 -0.82
CA VAL A 77 -0.58 5.52 -1.49
C VAL A 77 -1.99 5.90 -1.90
N ALA A 78 -2.31 7.19 -1.83
CA ALA A 78 -3.49 7.77 -2.44
C ALA A 78 -3.09 8.87 -3.44
N PHE A 79 -3.89 8.98 -4.49
CA PHE A 79 -3.80 10.02 -5.51
C PHE A 79 -5.16 10.72 -5.55
N PHE A 80 -5.22 11.98 -5.14
CA PHE A 80 -6.46 12.76 -5.05
C PHE A 80 -6.14 14.25 -5.13
N ASP A 81 -7.15 15.06 -5.43
CA ASP A 81 -7.06 16.52 -5.52
C ASP A 81 -7.43 17.10 -4.14
N TYR A 82 -6.43 17.32 -3.27
CA TYR A 82 -6.73 17.61 -1.85
C TYR A 82 -7.25 19.04 -1.64
N ASP A 83 -6.96 19.96 -2.58
CA ASP A 83 -7.33 21.38 -2.52
C ASP A 83 -8.33 21.81 -3.60
N ASN A 84 -8.93 20.85 -4.31
CA ASN A 84 -9.93 21.07 -5.36
C ASN A 84 -9.42 22.01 -6.47
N ASP A 85 -8.13 21.96 -6.78
CA ASP A 85 -7.49 22.83 -7.77
C ASP A 85 -7.53 22.27 -9.21
N GLY A 86 -8.06 21.05 -9.36
CA GLY A 86 -8.20 20.27 -10.58
C GLY A 86 -7.01 19.37 -10.90
N TRP A 87 -6.01 19.26 -10.03
CA TRP A 87 -4.80 18.48 -10.24
C TRP A 87 -4.60 17.43 -9.16
N ILE A 88 -4.10 16.28 -9.57
CA ILE A 88 -3.92 15.14 -8.67
C ILE A 88 -2.62 15.28 -7.89
N ASP A 89 -2.74 15.24 -6.58
CA ASP A 89 -1.67 15.24 -5.59
C ASP A 89 -1.31 13.81 -5.14
N ILE A 90 -0.31 13.68 -4.28
CA ILE A 90 0.16 12.37 -3.81
C ILE A 90 0.20 12.35 -2.28
N PHE A 91 -0.51 11.40 -1.67
CA PHE A 91 -0.34 11.06 -0.27
C PHE A 91 0.35 9.71 -0.12
N LEU A 92 1.48 9.68 0.58
CA LEU A 92 2.24 8.46 0.87
C LEU A 92 2.09 8.13 2.35
N VAL A 93 1.49 6.96 2.62
CA VAL A 93 1.40 6.43 3.98
C VAL A 93 2.80 6.06 4.46
N ASN A 94 3.09 6.38 5.71
CA ASN A 94 4.33 5.98 6.36
C ASN A 94 4.07 5.12 7.60
N GLY A 95 5.08 4.35 7.98
CA GLY A 95 5.07 3.57 9.20
C GLY A 95 6.02 4.16 10.25
N THR A 96 6.40 3.31 11.19
CA THR A 96 7.36 3.64 12.25
C THR A 96 8.23 2.42 12.56
N SER A 97 9.00 2.45 13.66
CA SER A 97 9.90 1.37 14.05
C SER A 97 9.67 0.94 15.51
N LEU A 98 9.87 -0.35 15.78
CA LEU A 98 9.91 -0.89 17.15
C LEU A 98 11.26 -0.64 17.85
N GLU A 99 12.26 -0.13 17.13
CA GLU A 99 13.59 0.17 17.69
C GLU A 99 13.52 1.28 18.73
N LEU A 100 14.01 1.01 19.94
CA LEU A 100 14.05 1.99 21.04
C LEU A 100 14.80 3.28 20.65
N SER A 101 15.86 3.15 19.85
CA SER A 101 16.68 4.26 19.35
C SER A 101 15.93 5.20 18.39
N GLN A 102 14.79 4.76 17.86
CA GLN A 102 13.96 5.56 16.97
C GLN A 102 12.70 6.10 17.65
N ARG A 103 12.49 5.87 18.96
CA ARG A 103 11.31 6.39 19.67
C ARG A 103 11.19 7.92 19.62
N ASP A 104 12.32 8.63 19.60
CA ASP A 104 12.34 10.09 19.53
C ASP A 104 12.22 10.62 18.08
N ARG A 105 12.21 9.72 17.09
CA ARG A 105 11.91 10.02 15.69
C ARG A 105 10.50 9.55 15.41
N GLN A 106 9.62 10.48 15.05
CA GLN A 106 8.24 10.18 14.70
C GLN A 106 8.07 10.41 13.20
N PRO A 107 8.36 9.42 12.33
CA PRO A 107 8.07 9.55 10.91
C PRO A 107 6.59 9.78 10.72
N THR A 108 6.25 10.68 9.80
CA THR A 108 4.88 10.96 9.41
C THR A 108 4.68 10.47 7.98
N SER A 109 3.42 10.30 7.59
CA SER A 109 3.03 10.24 6.19
C SER A 109 3.45 11.54 5.46
N TYR A 110 3.37 11.52 4.14
CA TYR A 110 3.69 12.68 3.31
C TYR A 110 2.50 13.07 2.44
N LEU A 111 2.18 14.36 2.37
CA LEU A 111 1.31 14.94 1.36
C LEU A 111 2.12 15.85 0.44
N PHE A 112 2.04 15.58 -0.87
CA PHE A 112 2.78 16.27 -1.91
C PHE A 112 1.81 16.97 -2.87
N HIS A 113 1.81 18.30 -2.84
CA HIS A 113 1.04 19.13 -3.76
C HIS A 113 1.67 19.14 -5.16
N ASN A 114 0.86 19.01 -6.19
CA ASN A 114 1.25 19.00 -7.59
C ASN A 114 1.45 20.43 -8.13
N ASN A 115 2.70 20.77 -8.47
CA ASN A 115 3.05 22.10 -8.98
C ASN A 115 2.66 22.33 -10.45
N ARG A 116 2.02 21.34 -11.09
CA ARG A 116 1.53 21.37 -12.50
C ARG A 116 2.63 21.46 -13.55
N ASP A 117 3.87 21.17 -13.17
CA ASP A 117 5.06 21.19 -14.04
C ASP A 117 5.85 19.86 -13.98
N GLY A 118 5.24 18.82 -13.40
CA GLY A 118 5.87 17.52 -13.16
C GLY A 118 6.71 17.45 -11.89
N THR A 119 6.69 18.51 -11.07
CA THR A 119 7.27 18.54 -9.72
C THR A 119 6.21 18.60 -8.64
N PHE A 120 6.61 18.27 -7.42
CA PHE A 120 5.74 18.27 -6.24
C PHE A 120 6.39 19.00 -5.07
N THR A 121 5.56 19.57 -4.20
CA THR A 121 5.97 20.23 -2.96
C THR A 121 5.40 19.50 -1.74
N ASP A 122 6.27 19.11 -0.80
CA ASP A 122 5.84 18.56 0.49
C ASP A 122 5.11 19.63 1.29
N ILE A 123 3.82 19.41 1.53
CA ILE A 123 2.94 20.29 2.30
C ILE A 123 2.45 19.64 3.59
N THR A 124 3.00 18.48 3.98
CA THR A 124 2.54 17.65 5.11
C THR A 124 2.31 18.46 6.40
N GLU A 125 3.29 19.27 6.80
CA GLU A 125 3.19 20.10 8.01
C GLU A 125 2.14 21.21 7.86
N LYS A 126 2.09 21.84 6.68
CA LYS A 126 1.10 22.89 6.38
C LYS A 126 -0.32 22.34 6.39
N ALA A 127 -0.51 21.13 5.87
CA ALA A 127 -1.78 20.40 5.86
C ALA A 127 -2.13 19.75 7.21
N ARG A 128 -1.23 19.81 8.21
CA ARG A 128 -1.41 19.23 9.55
C ARG A 128 -1.53 17.70 9.57
N LEU A 129 -0.98 17.02 8.56
CA LEU A 129 -0.94 15.56 8.46
C LEU A 129 0.29 14.98 9.17
N THR A 130 0.50 15.34 10.44
CA THR A 130 1.73 15.04 11.19
C THR A 130 1.59 13.88 12.19
N HIS A 131 0.53 13.07 12.08
CA HIS A 131 0.40 11.87 12.91
C HIS A 131 1.52 10.87 12.59
N SER A 132 2.06 10.24 13.62
CA SER A 132 3.06 9.17 13.51
C SER A 132 2.51 7.87 14.10
N GLY A 133 2.73 6.78 13.38
CA GLY A 133 2.23 5.46 13.74
C GLY A 133 2.58 4.44 12.66
N TRP A 134 2.12 3.21 12.83
CA TRP A 134 2.35 2.16 11.85
C TRP A 134 1.27 2.14 10.75
N GLY A 135 1.28 3.16 9.88
CA GLY A 135 0.31 3.27 8.79
C GLY A 135 0.47 2.13 7.78
N GLN A 136 -0.65 1.66 7.24
CA GLN A 136 -0.73 0.52 6.33
C GLN A 136 -1.38 0.96 5.02
N GLY A 137 -2.71 0.96 4.92
CA GLY A 137 -3.44 1.43 3.74
C GLY A 137 -4.07 2.82 3.95
N CYS A 138 -4.52 3.43 2.86
CA CYS A 138 -5.38 4.61 2.91
C CYS A 138 -6.46 4.54 1.84
N CYS A 139 -7.55 5.28 2.05
CA CYS A 139 -8.57 5.54 1.04
C CYS A 139 -9.07 6.98 1.17
N VAL A 140 -9.62 7.50 0.06
CA VAL A 140 -10.08 8.88 -0.06
C VAL A 140 -11.56 8.88 -0.43
N GLY A 141 -12.30 9.82 0.13
CA GLY A 141 -13.69 10.11 -0.25
C GLY A 141 -14.33 11.11 0.69
N ASP A 142 -15.15 12.00 0.12
CA ASP A 142 -16.01 12.95 0.82
C ASP A 142 -17.06 12.21 1.69
N TYR A 143 -16.75 11.97 2.97
CA TYR A 143 -17.60 11.14 3.83
C TYR A 143 -18.75 11.93 4.44
N ASP A 144 -18.65 13.26 4.51
CA ASP A 144 -19.68 14.14 5.06
C ASP A 144 -20.42 14.98 4.01
N ASN A 145 -20.16 14.73 2.73
CA ASN A 145 -20.78 15.35 1.56
C ASN A 145 -20.61 16.88 1.53
N ASP A 146 -19.46 17.39 1.97
CA ASP A 146 -19.15 18.82 2.00
C ASP A 146 -18.48 19.34 0.71
N GLY A 147 -18.13 18.44 -0.20
CA GLY A 147 -17.48 18.71 -1.48
C GLY A 147 -15.95 18.69 -1.43
N PHE A 148 -15.34 18.31 -0.30
CA PHE A 148 -13.91 18.13 -0.15
C PHE A 148 -13.57 16.67 0.16
N ASP A 149 -12.63 16.11 -0.60
CA ASP A 149 -12.21 14.73 -0.37
C ASP A 149 -11.48 14.59 0.98
N ASP A 150 -12.02 13.73 1.85
CA ASP A 150 -11.41 13.35 3.12
C ASP A 150 -10.46 12.16 2.97
N LEU A 151 -9.62 11.94 3.98
CA LEU A 151 -8.58 10.91 3.96
C LEU A 151 -8.69 9.98 5.16
N PHE A 152 -8.87 8.69 4.92
CA PHE A 152 -8.76 7.67 5.95
C PHE A 152 -7.44 6.89 5.80
N VAL A 153 -6.74 6.69 6.91
CA VAL A 153 -5.52 5.90 6.98
C VAL A 153 -5.71 4.79 8.01
N SER A 154 -5.51 3.55 7.55
CA SER A 154 -5.51 2.36 8.40
C SER A 154 -4.14 2.13 9.02
N TYR A 155 -4.11 1.61 10.25
CA TYR A 155 -2.89 1.40 11.03
C TYR A 155 -2.84 0.00 11.64
N TRP A 156 -1.66 -0.43 12.07
CA TRP A 156 -1.58 -1.28 13.26
C TRP A 156 -1.68 -0.38 14.49
N GLY A 157 -2.82 -0.44 15.18
CA GLY A 157 -3.24 0.52 16.18
C GLY A 157 -4.48 1.31 15.75
N HIS A 158 -4.68 2.49 16.35
CA HIS A 158 -5.79 3.36 16.01
C HIS A 158 -5.69 3.84 14.56
N ASN A 159 -6.78 3.66 13.82
CA ASN A 159 -6.94 4.25 12.50
C ASN A 159 -7.13 5.76 12.61
N VAL A 160 -6.84 6.49 11.53
CA VAL A 160 -7.03 7.93 11.48
C VAL A 160 -7.94 8.35 10.33
N LEU A 161 -9.07 8.98 10.65
CA LEU A 161 -9.91 9.71 9.70
C LEU A 161 -9.58 11.19 9.78
N TYR A 162 -9.10 11.73 8.67
CA TYR A 162 -8.79 13.14 8.49
C TYR A 162 -9.92 13.82 7.72
N HIS A 163 -10.63 14.72 8.39
CA HIS A 163 -11.57 15.61 7.73
C HIS A 163 -10.82 16.73 7.01
N ASN A 164 -11.14 16.98 5.75
CA ASN A 164 -10.60 18.09 4.97
C ASN A 164 -11.35 19.38 5.28
N ASN A 165 -10.66 20.39 5.82
CA ASN A 165 -11.32 21.63 6.25
C ASN A 165 -11.66 22.58 5.08
N GLY A 166 -11.35 22.21 3.83
CA GLY A 166 -11.54 23.05 2.64
C GLY A 166 -10.58 24.24 2.52
N ASP A 167 -9.60 24.37 3.42
CA ASP A 167 -8.55 25.40 3.41
C ASP A 167 -7.14 24.83 3.15
N GLY A 168 -7.08 23.58 2.68
CA GLY A 168 -5.85 22.81 2.47
C GLY A 168 -5.26 22.24 3.76
N THR A 169 -6.01 22.24 4.87
CA THR A 169 -5.63 21.60 6.13
C THR A 169 -6.61 20.49 6.51
N PHE A 170 -6.11 19.54 7.30
CA PHE A 170 -6.89 18.40 7.78
C PHE A 170 -7.06 18.41 9.30
N THR A 171 -8.10 17.73 9.79
CA THR A 171 -8.36 17.50 11.22
C THR A 171 -8.62 16.04 11.50
N ASP A 172 -7.91 15.47 12.47
CA ASP A 172 -8.18 14.13 12.98
C ASP A 172 -9.55 14.12 13.70
N VAL A 173 -10.50 13.38 13.15
CA VAL A 173 -11.85 13.21 13.68
C VAL A 173 -12.15 11.77 14.08
N SER A 174 -11.14 10.90 14.14
CA SER A 174 -11.29 9.44 14.25
C SER A 174 -12.12 8.98 15.43
N GLU A 175 -11.84 9.53 16.62
CA GLU A 175 -12.56 9.25 17.86
C GLU A 175 -13.98 9.81 17.82
N LYS A 176 -14.14 11.04 17.31
CA LYS A 176 -15.44 11.71 17.18
C LYS A 176 -16.35 10.97 16.21
N ALA A 177 -15.80 10.52 15.09
CA ALA A 177 -16.50 9.78 14.04
C ALA A 177 -16.74 8.31 14.42
N GLY A 178 -16.01 7.78 15.41
CA GLY A 178 -16.17 6.42 15.91
C GLY A 178 -15.48 5.34 15.08
N VAL A 179 -14.40 5.71 14.36
CA VAL A 179 -13.69 4.83 13.42
C VAL A 179 -12.23 4.55 13.80
N ALA A 180 -11.77 5.08 14.95
CA ALA A 180 -10.42 4.82 15.47
C ALA A 180 -10.14 3.31 15.63
N GLY A 181 -11.15 2.54 16.01
CA GLY A 181 -11.03 1.10 16.24
C GLY A 181 -10.17 0.74 17.46
N PRO A 182 -9.96 -0.56 17.74
CA PRO A 182 -9.18 -1.01 18.90
C PRO A 182 -7.67 -0.74 18.77
N GLU A 183 -6.99 -0.46 19.89
CA GLU A 183 -5.52 -0.22 19.97
C GLU A 183 -4.63 -1.34 19.38
N GLN A 184 -5.15 -2.55 19.19
CA GLN A 184 -4.39 -3.72 18.74
C GLN A 184 -4.88 -4.26 17.40
N ALA A 185 -5.85 -3.60 16.76
CA ALA A 185 -6.29 -3.98 15.42
C ALA A 185 -5.18 -3.69 14.40
N TRP A 186 -5.09 -4.55 13.38
CA TRP A 186 -4.17 -4.37 12.27
C TRP A 186 -4.94 -4.15 10.98
N GLY A 187 -5.33 -2.91 10.72
CA GLY A 187 -5.94 -2.52 9.46
C GLY A 187 -4.91 -2.57 8.35
N ALA A 188 -5.04 -3.48 7.42
CA ALA A 188 -4.12 -3.62 6.28
C ALA A 188 -4.63 -2.91 5.01
N GLY A 189 -5.91 -2.54 4.99
CA GLY A 189 -6.51 -1.81 3.89
C GLY A 189 -7.89 -1.30 4.26
N CYS A 190 -8.39 -0.38 3.45
CA CYS A 190 -9.66 0.30 3.68
C CYS A 190 -10.28 0.74 2.35
N CYS A 191 -11.60 0.91 2.33
CA CYS A 191 -12.29 1.59 1.24
C CYS A 191 -13.52 2.33 1.75
N PHE A 192 -13.76 3.50 1.16
CA PHE A 192 -15.07 4.13 1.20
C PHE A 192 -15.98 3.52 0.12
N LEU A 193 -17.25 3.33 0.44
CA LEU A 193 -18.29 2.80 -0.44
C LEU A 193 -19.67 3.16 0.09
N ASP A 194 -20.66 3.35 -0.78
CA ASP A 194 -22.07 3.48 -0.37
C ASP A 194 -22.76 2.11 -0.52
N TYR A 195 -22.75 1.28 0.53
CA TYR A 195 -23.19 -0.11 0.41
C TYR A 195 -24.72 -0.25 0.48
N ASP A 196 -25.40 0.65 1.19
CA ASP A 196 -26.85 0.62 1.36
C ASP A 196 -27.61 1.59 0.43
N ARG A 197 -26.88 2.40 -0.34
CA ARG A 197 -27.38 3.36 -1.34
C ARG A 197 -28.15 4.51 -0.72
N ASP A 198 -27.73 4.96 0.46
CA ASP A 198 -28.31 6.12 1.13
C ASP A 198 -27.66 7.46 0.73
N GLY A 199 -26.58 7.41 -0.06
CA GLY A 199 -25.86 8.58 -0.55
C GLY A 199 -24.78 9.10 0.43
N HIS A 200 -24.49 8.38 1.51
CA HIS A 200 -23.37 8.64 2.40
C HIS A 200 -22.32 7.55 2.24
N LEU A 201 -21.05 7.94 2.13
CA LEU A 201 -19.97 6.94 2.03
C LEU A 201 -19.79 6.23 3.37
N ASP A 202 -20.04 4.92 3.39
CA ASP A 202 -19.65 3.98 4.43
C ASP A 202 -18.16 3.65 4.33
N LEU A 203 -17.61 3.04 5.38
CA LEU A 203 -16.20 2.69 5.46
C LEU A 203 -16.01 1.21 5.77
N PHE A 204 -15.24 0.51 4.95
CA PHE A 204 -14.79 -0.86 5.23
C PHE A 204 -13.32 -0.87 5.60
N VAL A 205 -12.94 -1.60 6.65
CA VAL A 205 -11.56 -1.82 7.07
C VAL A 205 -11.24 -3.32 7.09
N ALA A 206 -10.26 -3.71 6.28
CA ALA A 206 -9.74 -5.07 6.23
C ALA A 206 -8.65 -5.25 7.28
N ASN A 207 -8.90 -6.10 8.29
CA ASN A 207 -7.93 -6.40 9.34
C ASN A 207 -7.16 -7.69 9.02
N TYR A 208 -5.85 -7.66 9.18
CA TYR A 208 -4.99 -8.75 8.73
C TYR A 208 -4.86 -9.89 9.73
N VAL A 209 -4.05 -9.71 10.76
CA VAL A 209 -3.84 -10.72 11.82
C VAL A 209 -3.79 -10.05 13.19
N ASN A 210 -4.13 -10.80 14.22
CA ASN A 210 -3.96 -10.39 15.61
C ASN A 210 -2.48 -10.49 15.98
N PHE A 211 -1.80 -9.36 15.96
CA PHE A 211 -0.38 -9.26 16.25
C PHE A 211 -0.14 -8.59 17.61
N ASP A 212 0.59 -9.30 18.48
CA ASP A 212 1.09 -8.79 19.77
C ASP A 212 2.62 -8.92 19.78
N PRO A 213 3.38 -7.82 19.74
CA PRO A 213 4.84 -7.86 19.70
C PRO A 213 5.45 -8.47 20.98
N ALA A 214 4.72 -8.53 22.09
CA ALA A 214 5.20 -9.17 23.32
C ALA A 214 5.14 -10.70 23.26
N ARG A 215 4.33 -11.27 22.35
CA ARG A 215 4.08 -12.71 22.23
C ARG A 215 4.47 -13.28 20.88
N ALA A 216 4.63 -12.43 19.87
CA ALA A 216 5.02 -12.84 18.53
C ALA A 216 6.35 -13.60 18.56
N PRO A 217 6.43 -14.81 17.98
CA PRO A 217 7.70 -15.53 17.90
C PRO A 217 8.69 -14.77 17.00
N LYS A 218 9.97 -14.95 17.28
CA LYS A 218 11.08 -14.42 16.48
C LYS A 218 11.44 -15.39 15.35
N PRO A 219 12.23 -14.94 14.36
CA PRO A 219 12.75 -15.81 13.32
C PRO A 219 13.36 -17.09 13.90
N GLY A 220 12.97 -18.24 13.33
CA GLY A 220 13.43 -19.56 13.76
C GLY A 220 12.66 -20.20 14.93
N GLN A 221 11.83 -19.46 15.67
CA GLN A 221 11.23 -19.96 16.92
C GLN A 221 9.98 -20.82 16.73
N ALA A 222 9.34 -20.79 15.56
CA ALA A 222 8.21 -21.65 15.24
C ALA A 222 8.26 -22.12 13.77
N ILE A 223 7.44 -23.12 13.43
CA ILE A 223 7.40 -23.71 12.09
C ILE A 223 7.09 -22.67 10.99
N TYR A 224 6.27 -21.67 11.31
CA TYR A 224 5.91 -20.59 10.38
C TYR A 224 6.91 -19.42 10.36
N CYS A 225 8.01 -19.50 11.12
CA CYS A 225 9.07 -18.49 11.18
C CYS A 225 10.37 -19.01 10.54
N ASN A 226 10.23 -19.94 9.60
CA ASN A 226 11.31 -20.52 8.82
C ASN A 226 10.84 -20.68 7.37
N TYR A 227 11.70 -20.32 6.43
CA TYR A 227 11.49 -20.55 5.00
C TYR A 227 12.69 -21.30 4.43
N ASN A 228 12.50 -22.55 4.02
CA ASN A 228 13.58 -23.44 3.56
C ASN A 228 14.79 -23.49 4.53
N ASP A 229 14.52 -23.74 5.82
CA ASP A 229 15.51 -23.76 6.92
C ASP A 229 16.22 -22.42 7.20
N ILE A 230 15.77 -21.32 6.58
CA ILE A 230 16.24 -19.98 6.87
C ILE A 230 15.28 -19.34 7.88
N PRO A 231 15.77 -18.89 9.06
CA PRO A 231 14.97 -18.11 9.99
C PRO A 231 14.45 -16.83 9.34
N VAL A 232 13.13 -16.63 9.33
CA VAL A 232 12.46 -15.44 8.79
C VAL A 232 11.38 -14.94 9.77
N PRO A 233 10.98 -13.67 9.72
CA PRO A 233 9.81 -13.21 10.46
C PRO A 233 8.60 -14.12 10.21
N CYS A 234 7.84 -14.40 11.26
CA CYS A 234 6.75 -15.38 11.18
C CYS A 234 5.68 -14.96 10.17
N GLY A 235 5.33 -15.86 9.26
CA GLY A 235 4.24 -15.63 8.30
C GLY A 235 2.87 -15.53 8.97
N PRO A 236 1.85 -15.01 8.27
CA PRO A 236 0.50 -14.80 8.81
C PRO A 236 -0.17 -16.10 9.32
N GLN A 237 0.22 -17.27 8.79
CA GLN A 237 -0.29 -18.57 9.23
C GLN A 237 0.02 -18.87 10.72
N GLY A 238 1.00 -18.18 11.31
CA GLY A 238 1.33 -18.28 12.73
C GLY A 238 0.43 -17.45 13.65
N PHE A 239 -0.51 -16.67 13.11
CA PHE A 239 -1.35 -15.74 13.85
C PHE A 239 -2.84 -16.03 13.63
N ALA A 240 -3.66 -15.66 14.63
CA ALA A 240 -5.10 -15.62 14.43
C ALA A 240 -5.46 -14.48 13.46
N GLY A 241 -6.47 -14.68 12.61
CA GLY A 241 -6.95 -13.65 11.69
C GLY A 241 -7.55 -12.46 12.43
N GLY A 242 -7.37 -11.26 11.86
CA GLY A 242 -8.08 -10.07 12.28
C GLY A 242 -9.56 -10.14 11.91
N THR A 243 -10.40 -9.38 12.62
CA THR A 243 -11.83 -9.26 12.29
C THR A 243 -12.03 -8.02 11.44
N ASN A 244 -12.51 -8.16 10.21
CA ASN A 244 -12.82 -7.01 9.36
C ASN A 244 -13.99 -6.21 9.93
N VAL A 245 -14.00 -4.90 9.70
CA VAL A 245 -15.03 -4.01 10.24
C VAL A 245 -15.72 -3.28 9.09
N LEU A 246 -17.04 -3.23 9.13
CA LEU A 246 -17.87 -2.39 8.25
C LEU A 246 -18.53 -1.32 9.11
N TYR A 247 -18.25 -0.06 8.79
CA TYR A 247 -18.77 1.12 9.44
C TYR A 247 -19.83 1.75 8.55
N ARG A 248 -21.10 1.72 8.97
CA ARG A 248 -22.18 2.43 8.29
C ARG A 248 -22.18 3.90 8.68
N ASN A 249 -22.13 4.80 7.70
CA ASN A 249 -22.22 6.24 7.93
C ASN A 249 -23.65 6.60 8.41
N ARG A 250 -23.78 7.51 9.37
CA ARG A 250 -25.08 7.96 9.88
C ARG A 250 -25.59 9.24 9.22
N GLY A 251 -24.78 9.87 8.36
CA GLY A 251 -25.08 11.16 7.74
C GLY A 251 -24.94 12.36 8.68
N ASP A 252 -24.40 12.16 9.89
CA ASP A 252 -24.16 13.21 10.89
C ASP A 252 -22.67 13.40 11.24
N GLY A 253 -21.80 12.88 10.37
CA GLY A 253 -20.34 12.87 10.56
C GLY A 253 -19.85 11.75 11.49
N THR A 254 -20.71 10.79 11.85
CA THR A 254 -20.34 9.63 12.67
C THR A 254 -20.70 8.31 11.98
N PHE A 255 -20.05 7.24 12.44
CA PHE A 255 -20.26 5.90 11.93
C PHE A 255 -20.76 4.93 13.00
N ALA A 256 -21.43 3.88 12.56
CA ALA A 256 -21.82 2.72 13.36
C ALA A 256 -21.09 1.47 12.86
N ASP A 257 -20.40 0.75 13.72
CA ASP A 257 -19.94 -0.61 13.39
C ASP A 257 -21.17 -1.53 13.21
N VAL A 258 -21.28 -2.13 12.03
CA VAL A 258 -22.37 -3.06 11.65
C VAL A 258 -21.83 -4.45 11.29
N SER A 259 -20.59 -4.75 11.64
CA SER A 259 -20.00 -6.08 11.48
C SER A 259 -20.67 -7.14 12.38
N GLN A 260 -20.66 -8.41 11.94
CA GLN A 260 -21.24 -9.56 12.66
C GLN A 260 -20.17 -10.59 13.00
#